data_AF-A0A5P9WER2-F1
#
_entry.id   AF-A0A5P9WER2-F1
#
_cell.length_a   1.000
_cell.length_b   1.000
_cell.length_c   1.000
_cell.angle_alpha   90.00
_cell.angle_beta   90.00
_cell.angle_gamma   90.00
#
_symmetry.space_group_name_H-M   'P 1'
#
loop_
_entity.id
_entity.type
_entity.pdbx_description
1 polymer ?
#
loop_
_entity_poly.entity_id
_entity_poly.type
_entity_poly.pdbx_seq_one_letter_code
_entity_poly.pdbx_strand_id
1 'polypeptide(L)'
;MEAPLYPDLPPDPSAPRGGQPAFWVGPRHLAGDDGRLYDVVADALAGLGWTSLTIVRGRHEPDEEPEDRQVLRSTVLHISPDALRWAQWGLADEPFHLGGLPVAWQISARAEASSPLAQWSAYFTRDVPGEAVVDFLVALDASNQPASALAGPELVLDAVAAHGWFRDIDQPEAAAMDPTFTSHISLGEVPPLIQDGDLRALSAGDDETRPAGWQAWAEPVLGAPLLWVASFAASVPHDLVAAFAASLSSTAPVLRRVLPEATQERLLRAPAI
;
A
#
# COMPACT_ATOMS: atom_id res chain seq x y z
N MET A 1 -18.85 -35.92 14.43
CA MET A 1 -18.91 -35.52 13.01
C MET A 1 -19.85 -34.34 12.98
N GLU A 2 -19.31 -33.14 13.23
CA GLU A 2 -20.07 -31.89 13.30
C GLU A 2 -20.16 -31.30 11.90
N ALA A 3 -21.36 -30.86 11.52
CA ALA A 3 -21.68 -30.34 10.19
C ALA A 3 -21.17 -28.89 10.02
N PRO A 4 -20.76 -28.48 8.80
CA PRO A 4 -20.38 -27.11 8.52
C PRO A 4 -21.60 -26.17 8.66
N LEU A 5 -21.47 -25.15 9.50
CA LEU A 5 -22.52 -24.18 9.84
C LEU A 5 -22.68 -23.06 8.80
N TYR A 6 -22.67 -23.37 7.50
CA TYR A 6 -23.26 -22.50 6.46
C TYR A 6 -23.53 -23.34 5.19
N PRO A 7 -24.79 -23.73 4.92
CA PRO A 7 -25.15 -24.20 3.59
C PRO A 7 -25.20 -22.99 2.65
N ASP A 8 -24.70 -23.17 1.43
CA ASP A 8 -24.77 -22.21 0.33
C ASP A 8 -26.12 -21.48 0.30
N LEU A 9 -26.10 -20.18 0.56
CA LEU A 9 -27.28 -19.33 0.44
C LEU A 9 -27.73 -19.36 -1.02
N PRO A 10 -28.99 -19.72 -1.33
CA PRO A 10 -29.50 -19.63 -2.68
C PRO A 10 -29.53 -18.14 -3.11
N PRO A 11 -29.13 -17.82 -4.35
CA PRO A 11 -29.13 -16.44 -4.83
C PRO A 11 -30.55 -15.87 -4.79
N ASP A 12 -30.70 -14.69 -4.17
CA ASP A 12 -31.94 -13.93 -4.15
C ASP A 12 -32.34 -13.59 -5.60
N PRO A 13 -33.51 -14.04 -6.09
CA PRO A 13 -33.98 -13.74 -7.45
C PRO A 13 -34.28 -12.25 -7.67
N SER A 14 -34.25 -11.44 -6.61
CA SER A 14 -34.46 -9.98 -6.65
C SER A 14 -33.18 -9.19 -6.96
N ALA A 15 -32.01 -9.81 -6.84
CA ALA A 15 -30.74 -9.13 -7.08
C ALA A 15 -30.54 -8.88 -8.59
N PRO A 16 -30.14 -7.67 -9.02
CA PRO A 16 -29.82 -7.42 -10.42
C PRO A 16 -28.78 -8.45 -10.90
N ARG A 17 -29.12 -9.18 -11.96
CA ARG A 17 -28.25 -10.18 -12.59
C ARG A 17 -26.92 -9.55 -12.96
N GLY A 18 -25.86 -9.89 -12.23
CA GLY A 18 -24.48 -9.67 -12.66
C GLY A 18 -23.51 -9.07 -11.64
N GLY A 19 -23.97 -8.62 -10.46
CA GLY A 19 -23.05 -8.19 -9.40
C GLY A 19 -22.55 -9.36 -8.57
N GLN A 20 -21.24 -9.55 -8.43
CA GLN A 20 -20.72 -10.44 -7.38
C GLN A 20 -21.18 -9.90 -6.01
N PRO A 21 -21.64 -10.79 -5.09
CA PRO A 21 -22.06 -10.36 -3.77
C PRO A 21 -20.90 -9.67 -3.06
N ALA A 22 -21.19 -8.53 -2.42
CA ALA A 22 -20.22 -7.81 -1.62
C ALA A 22 -20.37 -8.18 -0.14
N PHE A 23 -19.25 -8.20 0.58
CA PHE A 23 -19.16 -8.58 1.97
C PHE A 23 -18.49 -7.46 2.75
N TRP A 24 -19.03 -7.16 3.93
CA TRP A 24 -18.30 -6.46 4.98
C TRP A 24 -17.33 -7.46 5.62
N VAL A 25 -16.03 -7.19 5.53
CA VAL A 25 -14.99 -8.09 6.04
C VAL A 25 -14.01 -7.41 6.98
N GLY A 26 -13.47 -8.18 7.91
CA GLY A 26 -12.39 -7.75 8.80
C GLY A 26 -11.59 -8.93 9.33
N PRO A 27 -10.37 -8.71 9.85
CA PRO A 27 -9.72 -7.40 9.98
C PRO A 27 -9.14 -6.87 8.65
N ARG A 28 -9.03 -5.54 8.52
CA ARG A 28 -8.66 -4.87 7.26
C ARG A 28 -7.32 -5.35 6.69
N HIS A 29 -6.31 -5.50 7.53
CA HIS A 29 -4.97 -5.94 7.12
C HIS A 29 -4.94 -7.34 6.48
N LEU A 30 -5.98 -8.17 6.66
CA LEU A 30 -6.11 -9.47 6.00
C LEU A 30 -7.11 -9.48 4.85
N ALA A 31 -7.88 -8.40 4.67
CA ALA A 31 -8.92 -8.32 3.64
C ALA A 31 -8.35 -8.11 2.23
N GLY A 32 -7.07 -7.74 2.12
CA GLY A 32 -6.39 -7.44 0.86
C GLY A 32 -7.08 -6.34 0.05
N ASP A 33 -6.86 -6.37 -1.26
CA ASP A 33 -7.62 -5.63 -2.26
C ASP A 33 -8.51 -6.59 -3.07
N ASP A 34 -9.72 -6.14 -3.47
CA ASP A 34 -10.62 -6.96 -4.30
C ASP A 34 -10.41 -6.74 -5.81
N GLY A 35 -9.17 -6.41 -6.20
CA GLY A 35 -8.78 -6.10 -7.57
C GLY A 35 -9.12 -4.67 -8.02
N ARG A 36 -9.40 -3.77 -7.06
CA ARG A 36 -9.87 -2.40 -7.26
C ARG A 36 -8.94 -1.35 -6.68
N LEU A 37 -7.72 -1.72 -6.29
CA LEU A 37 -6.77 -0.82 -5.64
C LEU A 37 -6.53 0.44 -6.47
N TYR A 38 -6.39 0.28 -7.79
CA TYR A 38 -6.25 1.42 -8.70
C TYR A 38 -7.47 2.33 -8.63
N ASP A 39 -8.67 1.79 -8.84
CA ASP A 39 -9.91 2.57 -8.88
C ASP A 39 -10.13 3.31 -7.55
N VAL A 40 -9.98 2.63 -6.42
CA VAL A 40 -10.16 3.20 -5.08
C VAL A 40 -9.21 4.36 -4.83
N VAL A 41 -7.94 4.19 -5.18
CA VAL A 41 -6.91 5.24 -4.98
C VAL A 41 -7.09 6.37 -6.00
N ALA A 42 -7.37 6.06 -7.26
CA ALA A 42 -7.57 7.04 -8.32
C ALA A 42 -8.81 7.91 -8.07
N ASP A 43 -9.91 7.32 -7.61
CA ASP A 43 -11.14 8.04 -7.22
C ASP A 43 -10.87 8.98 -6.04
N ALA A 44 -10.11 8.53 -5.03
CA ALA A 44 -9.72 9.38 -3.90
C ALA A 44 -8.85 10.56 -4.36
N LEU A 45 -7.84 10.31 -5.19
CA LEU A 45 -6.96 11.35 -5.74
C LEU A 45 -7.75 12.36 -6.59
N ALA A 46 -8.69 11.90 -7.41
CA ALA A 46 -9.59 12.77 -8.17
C ALA A 46 -10.47 13.62 -7.25
N GLY A 47 -10.99 13.04 -6.16
CA GLY A 47 -11.73 13.77 -5.12
C GLY A 47 -10.92 14.84 -4.39
N LEU A 48 -9.61 14.64 -4.25
CA LEU A 48 -8.64 15.62 -3.74
C LEU A 48 -8.23 16.67 -4.80
N GLY A 49 -8.71 16.55 -6.04
CA GLY A 49 -8.41 17.49 -7.13
C GLY A 49 -7.05 17.24 -7.80
N TRP A 50 -6.43 16.07 -7.61
CA TRP A 50 -5.18 15.72 -8.28
C TRP A 50 -5.43 15.49 -9.77
N THR A 51 -4.50 15.95 -10.60
CA THR A 51 -4.58 15.78 -12.06
C THR A 51 -3.95 14.45 -12.46
N SER A 52 -4.67 13.65 -13.25
CA SER A 52 -4.16 12.40 -13.81
C SER A 52 -3.60 12.60 -15.22
N LEU A 53 -2.45 12.00 -15.48
CA LEU A 53 -1.78 11.92 -16.77
C LEU A 53 -1.50 10.44 -17.08
N THR A 54 -2.01 9.94 -18.20
CA THR A 54 -1.65 8.60 -18.69
C THR A 54 -0.46 8.72 -19.63
N ILE A 55 0.64 8.05 -19.29
CA ILE A 55 1.84 7.97 -20.10
C ILE A 55 1.83 6.59 -20.74
N VAL A 56 1.73 6.58 -22.07
CA VAL A 56 1.78 5.37 -22.88
C VAL A 56 3.15 5.30 -23.54
N ARG A 57 3.96 4.32 -23.14
CA ARG A 57 5.23 4.02 -23.81
C ARG A 57 5.00 2.81 -24.71
N GLY A 58 5.38 2.91 -25.98
CA GLY A 58 5.54 1.74 -26.84
C GLY A 58 6.93 1.16 -26.65
N ARG A 59 7.08 -0.17 -26.70
CA ARG A 59 8.38 -0.75 -27.04
C ARG A 59 8.61 -0.45 -28.53
N HIS A 60 9.84 -0.10 -28.87
CA HIS A 60 10.23 0.11 -30.26
C HIS A 60 11.58 -0.59 -30.45
N GLU A 61 11.56 -1.80 -31.00
CA GLU A 61 12.78 -2.37 -31.55
C GLU A 61 13.05 -1.76 -32.95
N PRO A 62 14.30 -1.50 -33.33
CA PRO A 62 14.64 -0.77 -34.57
C PRO A 62 14.08 -1.37 -35.86
N ASP A 63 13.79 -2.69 -35.88
CA ASP A 63 13.30 -3.45 -37.03
C ASP A 63 11.84 -3.95 -36.87
N GLU A 64 11.08 -3.44 -35.90
CA GLU A 64 9.72 -3.90 -35.60
C GLU A 64 8.68 -3.23 -36.52
N GLU A 65 7.86 -4.04 -37.20
CA GLU A 65 6.80 -3.54 -38.08
C GLU A 65 5.74 -2.74 -37.27
N PRO A 66 5.10 -1.70 -37.84
CA PRO A 66 4.14 -0.87 -37.12
C PRO A 66 2.95 -1.62 -36.50
N GLU A 67 2.61 -2.78 -37.06
CA GLU A 67 1.52 -3.65 -36.61
C GLU A 67 1.93 -4.53 -35.42
N ASP A 68 3.22 -4.79 -35.24
CA ASP A 68 3.80 -5.55 -34.13
C ASP A 68 4.11 -4.68 -32.90
N ARG A 69 3.98 -3.36 -33.02
CA ARG A 69 4.17 -2.38 -31.93
C ARG A 69 3.31 -2.73 -30.72
N GLN A 70 3.92 -3.36 -29.72
CA GLN A 70 3.26 -3.56 -28.45
C GLN A 70 3.26 -2.26 -27.64
N VAL A 71 2.06 -1.84 -27.24
CA VAL A 71 1.85 -0.78 -26.25
C VAL A 71 2.26 -1.33 -24.88
N LEU A 72 3.56 -1.31 -24.61
CA LEU A 72 4.18 -1.86 -23.42
C LEU A 72 4.50 -0.72 -22.45
N ARG A 73 3.56 -0.48 -21.53
CA ARG A 73 3.55 0.44 -20.36
C ARG A 73 2.57 1.59 -20.50
N SER A 74 1.38 1.40 -19.93
CA SER A 74 0.54 2.51 -19.47
C SER A 74 0.87 2.79 -18.00
N THR A 75 1.66 3.82 -17.76
CA THR A 75 1.84 4.38 -16.41
C THR A 75 0.80 5.46 -16.21
N VAL A 76 0.08 5.44 -15.08
CA VAL A 76 -0.80 6.56 -14.72
C VAL A 76 -0.14 7.37 -13.62
N LEU A 77 0.10 8.65 -13.88
CA LEU A 77 0.69 9.59 -12.96
C LEU A 77 -0.38 10.57 -12.47
N HIS A 78 -0.57 10.64 -11.17
CA HIS A 78 -1.42 11.63 -10.51
C HIS A 78 -0.53 12.68 -9.86
N ILE A 79 -0.81 13.96 -10.07
CA ILE A 79 -0.01 15.09 -9.58
C ILE A 79 -0.90 16.01 -8.74
N SER A 80 -0.44 16.40 -7.55
CA SER A 80 -1.17 17.34 -6.69
C SER A 80 -1.28 18.73 -7.32
N PRO A 81 -2.28 19.55 -6.95
CA PRO A 81 -2.47 20.89 -7.53
C PRO A 81 -1.26 21.83 -7.39
N ASP A 82 -0.48 21.69 -6.32
CA ASP A 82 0.75 22.46 -6.08
C ASP A 82 2.02 21.82 -6.67
N ALA A 83 1.86 20.67 -7.35
CA ALA A 83 2.92 19.86 -7.94
C ALA A 83 4.01 19.40 -6.96
N LEU A 84 3.77 19.40 -5.65
CA LEU A 84 4.74 18.92 -4.65
C LEU A 84 4.65 17.42 -4.38
N ARG A 85 3.56 16.76 -4.81
CA ARG A 85 3.31 15.35 -4.58
C ARG A 85 2.89 14.69 -5.89
N TRP A 86 3.24 13.42 -6.02
CA TRP A 86 2.70 12.60 -7.10
C TRP A 86 2.54 11.15 -6.67
N ALA A 87 1.60 10.48 -7.31
CA ALA A 87 1.32 9.06 -7.15
C ALA A 87 1.34 8.41 -8.52
N GLN A 88 2.16 7.38 -8.68
CA GLN A 88 2.34 6.66 -9.92
C GLN A 88 1.79 5.24 -9.77
N TRP A 89 0.82 4.90 -10.62
CA TRP A 89 0.38 3.54 -10.84
C TRP A 89 1.15 2.94 -12.02
N GLY A 90 1.75 1.77 -11.81
CA GLY A 90 2.44 1.05 -12.87
C GLY A 90 2.59 -0.43 -12.56
N LEU A 91 1.79 -1.26 -13.23
CA LEU A 91 2.07 -2.69 -13.36
C LEU A 91 3.05 -2.85 -14.52
N ALA A 92 4.35 -2.73 -14.23
CA ALA A 92 5.39 -2.86 -15.23
C ALA A 92 5.52 -4.31 -15.71
N ASP A 93 5.90 -4.50 -16.98
CA ASP A 93 6.28 -5.82 -17.52
C ASP A 93 7.48 -6.44 -16.77
N GLU A 94 8.33 -5.57 -16.21
CA GLU A 94 9.37 -5.90 -15.25
C GLU A 94 9.09 -5.15 -13.94
N PRO A 95 8.26 -5.71 -13.04
CA PRO A 95 7.92 -5.02 -11.81
C PRO A 95 9.14 -4.93 -10.90
N PHE A 96 9.29 -3.80 -10.23
CA PHE A 96 10.06 -3.75 -8.99
C PHE A 96 9.31 -4.59 -7.95
N HIS A 97 10.02 -5.48 -7.25
CA HIS A 97 9.41 -6.40 -6.29
C HIS A 97 9.75 -6.01 -4.85
N LEU A 98 8.74 -6.09 -3.98
CA LEU A 98 8.88 -6.01 -2.53
C LEU A 98 8.39 -7.32 -1.92
N GLY A 99 9.28 -8.01 -1.20
CA GLY A 99 8.95 -9.31 -0.60
C GLY A 99 8.44 -10.35 -1.60
N GLY A 100 8.93 -10.31 -2.84
CA GLY A 100 8.50 -11.20 -3.93
C GLY A 100 7.21 -10.79 -4.63
N LEU A 101 6.58 -9.68 -4.25
CA LEU A 101 5.35 -9.16 -4.86
C LEU A 101 5.63 -7.93 -5.74
N PRO A 102 4.94 -7.77 -6.88
CA PRO A 102 5.10 -6.60 -7.72
C PRO A 102 4.54 -5.34 -7.04
N VAL A 103 5.32 -4.27 -7.07
CA VAL A 103 4.84 -2.94 -6.70
C VAL A 103 3.82 -2.46 -7.74
N ALA A 104 2.73 -1.88 -7.24
CA ALA A 104 1.66 -1.33 -8.05
C ALA A 104 1.56 0.20 -7.94
N TRP A 105 1.77 0.75 -6.73
CA TRP A 105 1.81 2.19 -6.48
C TRP A 105 3.19 2.63 -5.97
N GLN A 106 3.68 3.75 -6.51
CA GLN A 106 4.74 4.56 -5.93
C GLN A 106 4.20 5.95 -5.62
N ILE A 107 4.35 6.42 -4.39
CA ILE A 107 3.95 7.76 -3.96
C ILE A 107 5.20 8.51 -3.51
N SER A 108 5.34 9.76 -3.95
CA SER A 108 6.53 10.56 -3.65
C SER A 108 6.14 12.02 -3.39
N ALA A 109 6.98 12.71 -2.63
CA ALA A 109 6.85 14.15 -2.45
C ALA A 109 8.21 14.85 -2.46
N ARG A 110 8.16 16.16 -2.67
CA ARG A 110 9.30 17.09 -2.67
C ARG A 110 8.96 18.34 -1.88
N ALA A 111 9.97 19.00 -1.30
CA ALA A 111 9.76 20.26 -0.58
C ALA A 111 9.54 21.47 -1.51
N GLU A 112 10.14 21.46 -2.70
CA GLU A 112 10.14 22.61 -3.61
C GLU A 112 9.75 22.20 -5.02
N ALA A 113 8.85 22.96 -5.66
CA ALA A 113 8.37 22.68 -7.01
C ALA A 113 9.48 22.82 -8.09
N SER A 114 10.53 23.60 -7.79
CA SER A 114 11.72 23.77 -8.62
C SER A 114 12.64 22.54 -8.62
N SER A 115 12.59 21.71 -7.58
CA SER A 115 13.43 20.52 -7.49
C SER A 115 12.82 19.36 -8.28
N PRO A 116 13.53 18.76 -9.24
CA PRO A 116 13.00 17.60 -9.98
C PRO A 116 13.05 16.29 -9.17
N LEU A 117 13.68 16.30 -7.99
CA LEU A 117 13.92 15.09 -7.19
C LEU A 117 12.89 14.93 -6.08
N ALA A 118 12.44 13.68 -5.89
CA ALA A 118 11.71 13.28 -4.69
C ALA A 118 12.61 13.39 -3.47
N GLN A 119 12.07 13.89 -2.36
CA GLN A 119 12.74 13.83 -1.06
C GLN A 119 12.50 12.50 -0.36
N TRP A 120 11.40 11.83 -0.67
CA TRP A 120 11.10 10.47 -0.20
C TRP A 120 10.15 9.78 -1.17
N SER A 121 10.09 8.46 -1.08
CA SER A 121 9.10 7.65 -1.78
C SER A 121 8.54 6.54 -0.88
N ALA A 122 7.28 6.18 -1.11
CA ALA A 122 6.59 5.06 -0.50
C ALA A 122 6.07 4.13 -1.61
N TYR A 123 6.11 2.83 -1.38
CA TYR A 123 5.85 1.80 -2.37
C TYR A 123 4.86 0.80 -1.83
N PHE A 124 3.88 0.44 -2.64
CA PHE A 124 2.79 -0.44 -2.25
C PHE A 124 2.55 -1.52 -3.31
N THR A 125 2.43 -2.75 -2.85
CA THR A 125 2.08 -3.91 -3.69
C THR A 125 0.57 -3.95 -3.97
N ARG A 126 0.17 -4.79 -4.94
CA ARG A 126 -1.20 -4.80 -5.49
C ARG A 126 -2.30 -5.11 -4.49
N ASP A 127 -2.03 -5.93 -3.48
CA ASP A 127 -3.05 -6.43 -2.56
C ASP A 127 -3.05 -5.70 -1.22
N VAL A 128 -2.34 -4.57 -1.10
CA VAL A 128 -2.45 -3.73 0.09
C VAL A 128 -3.89 -3.23 0.23
N PRO A 129 -4.46 -3.14 1.46
CA PRO A 129 -5.79 -2.58 1.64
C PRO A 129 -5.85 -1.14 1.11
N GLY A 130 -6.69 -0.91 0.09
CA GLY A 130 -6.78 0.39 -0.58
C GLY A 130 -7.15 1.54 0.36
N GLU A 131 -7.95 1.27 1.40
CA GLU A 131 -8.30 2.27 2.41
C GLU A 131 -7.08 2.82 3.15
N ALA A 132 -6.08 1.98 3.42
CA ALA A 132 -4.85 2.42 4.09
C ALA A 132 -3.99 3.32 3.20
N VAL A 133 -3.94 3.02 1.89
CA VAL A 133 -3.26 3.88 0.90
C VAL A 133 -4.01 5.21 0.72
N VAL A 134 -5.34 5.17 0.73
CA VAL A 134 -6.17 6.39 0.66
C VAL A 134 -5.97 7.26 1.89
N ASP A 135 -6.02 6.71 3.11
CA ASP A 135 -5.81 7.50 4.33
C ASP A 135 -4.39 8.10 4.40
N PHE A 136 -3.38 7.38 3.90
CA PHE A 136 -2.03 7.92 3.69
C PHE A 136 -2.03 9.12 2.73
N LEU A 137 -2.71 9.00 1.58
CA LEU A 137 -2.79 10.07 0.57
C LEU A 137 -3.58 11.28 1.06
N VAL A 138 -4.65 11.08 1.83
CA VAL A 138 -5.42 12.15 2.46
C VAL A 138 -4.57 12.91 3.47
N ALA A 139 -3.80 12.21 4.32
CA ALA A 139 -2.86 12.84 5.24
C ALA A 139 -1.76 13.61 4.49
N LEU A 140 -1.26 13.04 3.39
CA LEU A 140 -0.24 13.67 2.54
C LEU A 140 -0.77 14.95 1.87
N ASP A 141 -1.99 14.93 1.35
CA ASP A 141 -2.63 16.09 0.71
C ASP A 141 -2.90 17.22 1.71
N ALA A 142 -3.33 16.87 2.92
CA ALA A 142 -3.56 17.82 4.00
C ALA A 142 -2.28 18.46 4.58
N SER A 143 -1.10 17.85 4.34
CA SER A 143 0.17 18.35 4.88
C SER A 143 0.65 19.57 4.09
N ASN A 144 0.88 20.70 4.78
CA ASN A 144 1.47 21.89 4.17
C ASN A 144 2.98 21.75 3.88
N GLN A 145 3.64 20.75 4.50
CA GLN A 145 5.07 20.51 4.38
C GLN A 145 5.29 19.01 4.14
N PRO A 146 4.95 18.49 2.95
CA PRO A 146 4.85 17.06 2.69
C PRO A 146 6.18 16.31 2.81
N ALA A 147 7.30 17.02 2.91
CA ALA A 147 8.64 16.43 3.02
C ALA A 147 9.39 16.81 4.29
N SER A 148 8.70 17.41 5.28
CA SER A 148 9.26 17.68 6.61
C SER A 148 8.67 16.71 7.62
N ALA A 149 9.52 16.04 8.41
CA ALA A 149 9.08 15.20 9.50
C ALA A 149 8.53 16.05 10.65
N LEU A 150 7.26 15.84 11.02
CA LEU A 150 6.59 16.58 12.09
C LEU A 150 6.50 15.80 13.41
N ALA A 151 6.76 14.50 13.39
CA ALA A 151 6.63 13.59 14.53
C ALA A 151 7.77 12.56 14.55
N GLY A 152 7.96 11.90 15.69
CA GLY A 152 8.90 10.79 15.87
C GLY A 152 8.31 9.43 15.47
N PRO A 153 9.15 8.37 15.39
CA PRO A 153 8.73 7.02 14.98
C PRO A 153 7.69 6.38 15.92
N GLU A 154 7.69 6.77 17.20
CA GLU A 154 6.72 6.29 18.20
C GLU A 154 5.26 6.49 17.79
N LEU A 155 4.97 7.54 17.01
CA LEU A 155 3.62 7.83 16.54
C LEU A 155 3.05 6.69 15.68
N VAL A 156 3.89 5.99 14.92
CA VAL A 156 3.49 4.85 14.09
C VAL A 156 3.09 3.67 14.95
N LEU A 157 3.87 3.39 16.00
CA LEU A 157 3.61 2.29 16.94
C LEU A 157 2.40 2.58 17.82
N ASP A 158 2.24 3.83 18.27
CA ASP A 158 1.06 4.26 19.02
C ASP A 158 -0.22 4.14 18.19
N ALA A 159 -0.16 4.46 16.89
CA ALA A 159 -1.29 4.34 15.97
C ALA A 159 -1.82 2.90 15.84
N VAL A 160 -0.92 1.90 15.78
CA VAL A 160 -1.35 0.48 15.73
C VAL A 160 -1.71 -0.05 17.12
N ALA A 161 -1.01 0.37 18.17
CA ALA A 161 -1.32 -0.01 19.54
C ALA A 161 -2.71 0.47 19.98
N ALA A 162 -3.15 1.64 19.50
CA ALA A 162 -4.51 2.15 19.73
C ALA A 162 -5.61 1.20 19.20
N HIS A 163 -5.28 0.33 18.25
CA HIS A 163 -6.17 -0.69 17.70
C HIS A 163 -5.85 -2.12 18.19
N GLY A 164 -5.06 -2.23 19.26
CA GLY A 164 -4.79 -3.50 19.95
C GLY A 164 -3.66 -4.34 19.36
N TRP A 165 -2.84 -3.78 18.46
CA TRP A 165 -1.60 -4.46 18.03
C TRP A 165 -0.57 -4.43 19.16
N PHE A 166 0.29 -5.45 19.20
CA PHE A 166 1.32 -5.58 20.21
C PHE A 166 2.64 -5.03 19.68
N ARG A 167 3.32 -4.20 20.49
CA ARG A 167 4.73 -3.87 20.25
C ARG A 167 5.56 -5.14 20.44
N ASP A 168 6.59 -5.31 19.60
CA ASP A 168 7.53 -6.42 19.72
C ASP A 168 8.23 -6.37 21.08
N ILE A 169 8.43 -7.53 21.71
CA ILE A 169 9.08 -7.61 23.02
C ILE A 169 10.59 -7.36 22.90
N ASP A 170 11.20 -7.81 21.81
CA ASP A 170 12.63 -7.68 21.57
C ASP A 170 12.97 -6.30 21.01
N GLN A 171 12.03 -5.65 20.31
CA GLN A 171 12.20 -4.34 19.67
C GLN A 171 10.96 -3.43 19.83
N PRO A 172 10.57 -3.06 21.06
CA PRO A 172 9.31 -2.35 21.33
C PRO A 172 9.23 -0.92 20.78
N GLU A 173 10.38 -0.32 20.45
CA GLU A 173 10.53 0.99 19.83
C GLU A 173 10.60 0.93 18.29
N ALA A 174 10.69 -0.26 17.69
CA ALA A 174 10.90 -0.42 16.26
C ALA A 174 9.92 -1.35 15.58
N ALA A 175 9.14 -2.18 16.28
CA ALA A 175 8.22 -3.10 15.64
C ALA A 175 6.91 -3.31 16.41
N ALA A 176 5.86 -3.62 15.67
CA ALA A 176 4.58 -4.07 16.19
C ALA A 176 3.93 -5.09 15.26
N MET A 177 3.04 -5.92 15.81
CA MET A 177 2.36 -7.01 15.11
C MET A 177 0.92 -7.12 15.56
N ASP A 178 0.05 -7.59 14.66
CA ASP A 178 -1.35 -7.85 14.99
C ASP A 178 -1.46 -9.02 16.01
N PRO A 179 -2.59 -9.14 16.74
CA PRO A 179 -2.75 -10.18 17.76
C PRO A 179 -2.64 -11.62 17.27
N THR A 180 -2.76 -11.86 15.97
CA THR A 180 -2.64 -13.18 15.36
C THR A 180 -1.28 -13.43 14.70
N PHE A 181 -0.34 -12.49 14.80
CA PHE A 181 1.02 -12.58 14.26
C PHE A 181 1.06 -12.86 12.76
N THR A 182 0.09 -12.33 12.03
CA THR A 182 -0.07 -12.45 10.58
C THR A 182 0.26 -11.17 9.83
N SER A 183 0.38 -10.05 10.52
CA SER A 183 0.67 -8.73 9.96
C SER A 183 1.58 -7.97 10.90
N HIS A 184 2.54 -7.29 10.29
CA HIS A 184 3.68 -6.70 10.98
C HIS A 184 3.93 -5.32 10.44
N ILE A 185 4.44 -4.44 11.30
CA ILE A 185 5.03 -3.17 10.92
C ILE A 185 6.35 -3.02 11.67
N SER A 186 7.42 -2.68 10.96
CA SER A 186 8.74 -2.52 11.55
C SER A 186 9.54 -1.39 10.91
N LEU A 187 10.38 -0.77 11.73
CA LEU A 187 11.40 0.20 11.34
C LEU A 187 12.72 -0.54 11.23
N GLY A 188 13.29 -0.59 10.03
CA GLY A 188 14.51 -1.34 9.78
C GLY A 188 15.17 -0.95 8.46
N GLU A 189 16.15 -1.75 8.05
CA GLU A 189 16.85 -1.49 6.78
C GLU A 189 15.87 -1.49 5.60
N VAL A 190 15.93 -0.41 4.82
CA VAL A 190 15.10 -0.24 3.64
C VAL A 190 15.65 -1.06 2.46
N PRO A 191 14.81 -1.76 1.68
CA PRO A 191 15.24 -2.48 0.48
C PRO A 191 16.04 -1.60 -0.51
N PRO A 192 17.05 -2.14 -1.21
CA PRO A 192 18.05 -1.38 -1.97
C PRO A 192 17.53 -0.59 -3.19
N LEU A 193 16.23 -0.71 -3.52
CA LEU A 193 15.60 -0.06 -4.67
C LEU A 193 14.55 0.99 -4.26
N ILE A 194 14.33 1.18 -2.96
CA ILE A 194 13.47 2.25 -2.46
C ILE A 194 14.21 3.58 -2.62
N GLN A 195 13.62 4.49 -3.39
CA GLN A 195 14.18 5.82 -3.61
C GLN A 195 13.97 6.73 -2.39
N ASP A 196 15.05 7.35 -1.95
CA ASP A 196 15.08 8.35 -0.87
C ASP A 196 15.93 9.55 -1.31
N GLY A 197 15.56 10.75 -0.86
CA GLY A 197 16.32 11.98 -1.09
C GLY A 197 17.51 12.15 -0.13
N ASP A 198 17.59 11.36 0.95
CA ASP A 198 18.73 11.37 1.87
C ASP A 198 19.97 10.77 1.16
N LEU A 199 20.97 11.61 0.93
CA LEU A 199 22.24 11.23 0.30
C LEU A 199 23.02 10.19 1.12
N ARG A 200 22.69 9.98 2.40
CA ARG A 200 23.24 8.87 3.21
C ARG A 200 22.76 7.51 2.72
N ALA A 201 21.60 7.44 2.07
CA ALA A 201 21.16 6.23 1.38
C ALA A 201 22.06 5.87 0.18
N LEU A 202 22.80 6.85 -0.36
CA LEU A 202 23.74 6.66 -1.48
C LEU A 202 25.20 6.48 -1.02
N SER A 203 25.54 6.87 0.21
CA SER A 203 26.91 6.88 0.74
C SER A 203 27.25 5.68 1.62
N ALA A 204 26.29 4.81 1.93
CA ALA A 204 26.51 3.62 2.73
C ALA A 204 27.50 2.67 2.02
N GLY A 205 28.79 2.81 2.34
CA GLY A 205 29.77 1.74 2.15
C GLY A 205 29.47 0.58 3.10
N ASP A 206 30.15 -0.55 2.93
CA ASP A 206 29.91 -1.81 3.66
C ASP A 206 29.94 -1.73 5.21
N ASP A 207 30.24 -0.56 5.81
CA ASP A 207 30.39 -0.34 7.25
C ASP A 207 29.54 0.84 7.81
N GLU A 208 28.65 1.46 7.01
CA GLU A 208 27.71 2.49 7.50
C GLU A 208 26.28 1.97 7.54
N THR A 209 25.64 2.05 8.72
CA THR A 209 24.23 1.68 8.92
C THR A 209 23.33 2.44 7.96
N ARG A 210 22.74 1.73 7.00
CA ARG A 210 21.78 2.29 6.03
C ARG A 210 20.63 2.99 6.78
N PRO A 211 20.10 4.12 6.26
CA PRO A 211 18.94 4.76 6.85
C PRO A 211 17.77 3.79 7.02
N ALA A 212 17.19 3.77 8.22
CA ALA A 212 16.06 2.89 8.53
C ALA A 212 14.74 3.53 8.08
N GLY A 213 13.88 2.73 7.47
CA GLY A 213 12.55 3.13 7.02
C GLY A 213 11.50 2.12 7.44
N TRP A 214 10.25 2.52 7.35
CA TRP A 214 9.13 1.69 7.78
C TRP A 214 8.76 0.66 6.71
N GLN A 215 8.45 -0.55 7.16
CA GLN A 215 7.94 -1.62 6.33
C GLN A 215 6.71 -2.21 7.01
N ALA A 216 5.69 -2.52 6.24
CA ALA A 216 4.52 -3.24 6.71
C ALA A 216 4.21 -4.38 5.75
N TRP A 217 3.84 -5.54 6.28
CA TRP A 217 3.50 -6.70 5.47
C TRP A 217 2.48 -7.59 6.16
N ALA A 218 1.77 -8.37 5.37
CA ALA A 218 0.96 -9.48 5.85
C ALA A 218 1.58 -10.81 5.41
N GLU A 219 1.89 -11.66 6.38
CA GLU A 219 2.32 -13.05 6.24
C GLU A 219 1.29 -13.94 6.94
N PRO A 220 0.18 -14.31 6.28
CA PRO A 220 -0.92 -15.05 6.91
C PRO A 220 -0.53 -16.42 7.45
N VAL A 221 0.49 -17.04 6.86
CA VAL A 221 1.06 -18.33 7.25
C VAL A 221 2.57 -18.17 7.20
N LEU A 222 3.23 -18.48 8.31
CA LEU A 222 4.69 -18.37 8.42
C LEU A 222 5.38 -19.20 7.31
N GLY A 223 6.27 -18.56 6.57
CA GLY A 223 7.00 -19.13 5.43
C GLY A 223 6.21 -19.23 4.12
N ALA A 224 4.95 -18.80 4.09
CA ALA A 224 4.19 -18.66 2.86
C ALA A 224 4.49 -17.33 2.17
N PRO A 225 4.14 -17.17 0.88
CA PRO A 225 4.22 -15.89 0.21
C PRO A 225 3.44 -14.81 0.98
N LEU A 226 4.01 -13.61 1.02
CA LEU A 226 3.35 -12.44 1.60
C LEU A 226 2.05 -12.16 0.83
N LEU A 227 1.01 -11.73 1.55
CA LEU A 227 -0.22 -11.28 0.93
C LEU A 227 -0.01 -9.90 0.29
N TRP A 228 0.59 -8.98 1.03
CA TRP A 228 0.95 -7.65 0.56
C TRP A 228 2.15 -7.13 1.36
N VAL A 229 2.85 -6.16 0.76
CA VAL A 229 3.94 -5.38 1.35
C VAL A 229 3.75 -3.90 1.02
N ALA A 230 4.07 -3.06 2.00
CA ALA A 230 4.28 -1.63 1.85
C ALA A 230 5.66 -1.25 2.43
N SER A 231 6.38 -0.36 1.74
CA SER A 231 7.70 0.11 2.19
C SER A 231 7.79 1.62 2.05
N PHE A 232 8.27 2.26 3.10
CA PHE A 232 8.43 3.70 3.23
C PHE A 232 9.92 4.00 3.38
N ALA A 233 10.44 4.89 2.53
CA ALA A 233 11.81 5.35 2.65
C ALA A 233 12.06 6.02 4.03
N ALA A 234 13.32 6.12 4.44
CA ALA A 234 13.70 6.67 5.75
C ALA A 234 13.23 8.12 5.94
N SER A 235 13.19 8.89 4.86
CA SER A 235 12.77 10.30 4.87
C SER A 235 11.24 10.50 4.81
N VAL A 236 10.43 9.44 4.78
CA VAL A 236 8.96 9.58 4.81
C VAL A 236 8.53 10.09 6.20
N PRO A 237 7.78 11.21 6.28
CA PRO A 237 7.28 11.73 7.55
C PRO A 237 6.47 10.69 8.35
N HIS A 238 6.80 10.54 9.64
CA HIS A 238 6.21 9.50 10.50
C HIS A 238 4.71 9.67 10.74
N ASP A 239 4.18 10.89 10.66
CA ASP A 239 2.74 11.18 10.71
C ASP A 239 1.97 10.59 9.52
N LEU A 240 2.59 10.56 8.33
CA LEU A 240 2.00 9.90 7.16
C LEU A 240 1.99 8.38 7.32
N VAL A 241 3.12 7.81 7.79
CA VAL A 241 3.20 6.37 8.08
C VAL A 241 2.20 5.99 9.19
N ALA A 242 2.02 6.86 10.19
CA ALA A 242 1.04 6.64 11.26
C ALA A 242 -0.40 6.69 10.76
N ALA A 243 -0.74 7.56 9.79
CA ALA A 243 -2.05 7.55 9.15
C ALA A 243 -2.33 6.23 8.41
N PHE A 244 -1.35 5.74 7.64
CA PHE A 244 -1.40 4.41 7.04
C PHE A 244 -1.59 3.31 8.10
N ALA A 245 -0.78 3.33 9.15
CA ALA A 245 -0.77 2.30 10.18
C ALA A 245 -2.06 2.28 11.01
N ALA A 246 -2.62 3.45 11.36
CA ALA A 246 -3.93 3.59 12.00
C ALA A 246 -5.04 3.00 11.13
N SER A 247 -5.02 3.30 9.83
CA SER A 247 -5.99 2.77 8.88
C SER A 247 -5.87 1.26 8.75
N LEU A 248 -4.65 0.74 8.58
CA LEU A 248 -4.36 -0.68 8.42
C LEU A 248 -4.80 -1.52 9.64
N SER A 249 -4.52 -1.00 10.84
CA SER A 249 -4.84 -1.66 12.11
C SER A 249 -6.30 -1.49 12.53
N SER A 250 -7.06 -0.63 11.86
CA SER A 250 -8.47 -0.39 12.16
C SER A 250 -9.31 -1.67 12.17
N THR A 251 -10.19 -1.75 13.16
CA THR A 251 -11.17 -2.84 13.29
C THR A 251 -12.45 -2.59 12.48
N ALA A 252 -12.56 -1.43 11.81
CA ALA A 252 -13.70 -1.11 10.97
C ALA A 252 -13.72 -2.04 9.75
N PRO A 253 -14.85 -2.73 9.48
CA PRO A 253 -14.94 -3.65 8.36
C PRO A 253 -14.85 -2.89 7.03
N VAL A 254 -14.33 -3.57 6.03
CA VAL A 254 -14.18 -3.04 4.67
C VAL A 254 -15.04 -3.83 3.69
N LEU A 255 -15.49 -3.16 2.63
CA LEU A 255 -16.32 -3.79 1.62
C LEU A 255 -15.42 -4.53 0.63
N ARG A 256 -15.68 -5.81 0.40
CA ARG A 256 -14.95 -6.64 -0.57
C ARG A 256 -15.90 -7.50 -1.38
N ARG A 257 -15.63 -7.62 -2.68
CA ARG A 257 -16.31 -8.57 -3.58
C ARG A 257 -15.52 -9.86 -3.78
N VAL A 258 -14.19 -9.76 -3.72
CA VAL A 258 -13.24 -10.86 -3.81
C VAL A 258 -12.43 -10.90 -2.53
N LEU A 259 -12.25 -12.08 -1.96
CA LEU A 259 -11.47 -12.30 -0.75
C LEU A 259 -10.19 -13.05 -1.09
N PRO A 260 -9.05 -12.71 -0.47
CA PRO A 260 -7.81 -13.45 -0.70
C PRO A 260 -7.96 -14.88 -0.17
N GLU A 261 -7.66 -15.87 -1.01
CA GLU A 261 -7.75 -17.29 -0.64
C GLU A 261 -6.90 -17.60 0.61
N ALA A 262 -5.72 -17.00 0.71
CA ALA A 262 -4.76 -17.20 1.80
C ALA A 262 -5.28 -16.74 3.18
N THR A 263 -6.19 -15.79 3.24
CA THR A 263 -6.73 -15.22 4.49
C THR A 263 -8.21 -15.46 4.68
N GLN A 264 -8.89 -16.04 3.69
CA GLN A 264 -10.34 -16.19 3.65
C GLN A 264 -10.88 -16.78 4.97
N GLU A 265 -10.30 -17.86 5.48
CA GLU A 265 -10.74 -18.53 6.73
C GLU A 265 -10.52 -17.70 8.01
N ARG A 266 -9.67 -16.67 7.94
CA ARG A 266 -9.35 -15.77 9.06
C ARG A 266 -10.20 -14.51 9.08
N LEU A 267 -11.03 -14.29 8.06
CA LEU A 267 -11.89 -13.11 7.94
C LEU A 267 -13.27 -13.33 8.56
N LEU A 268 -13.69 -12.39 9.39
CA LEU A 268 -15.10 -12.18 9.74
C LEU A 268 -15.83 -11.60 8.53
N ARG A 269 -17.03 -12.10 8.23
CA ARG A 269 -17.79 -11.70 7.03
C ARG A 269 -19.26 -11.47 7.37
N ALA A 270 -19.82 -10.40 6.84
CA ALA A 270 -21.25 -10.15 6.82
C ALA A 270 -21.68 -9.74 5.40
N PRO A 271 -22.87 -10.16 4.92
CA PRO A 271 -23.36 -9.74 3.62
C PRO A 271 -23.58 -8.22 3.61
N ALA A 272 -23.17 -7.55 2.53
CA ALA A 272 -23.58 -6.19 2.26
C ALA A 272 -24.92 -6.24 1.50
N ILE A 273 -25.97 -5.72 2.14
CA ILE A 273 -27.34 -5.64 1.59
C ILE A 273 -27.46 -4.41 0.70
#